data_AF-A0A7I7JTP9-F1
#
_entry.id   AF-A0A7I7JTP9-F1
#
_cell.length_a   1.000
_cell.length_b   1.000
_cell.length_c   1.000
_cell.angle_alpha   90.00
_cell.angle_beta   90.00
_cell.angle_gamma   90.00
#
_symmetry.space_group_name_H-M   'P 1'
#
loop_
_entity.id
_entity.type
_entity.pdbx_description
1 polymer ?
#
loop_
_entity_poly.entity_id
_entity_poly.type
_entity_poly.pdbx_seq_one_letter_code
_entity_poly.pdbx_strand_id
1 'polypeptide(L)'
;MTTASPAHTVHPRDRSPMTWRGSLGAMASRGEVDGPRVQEATAALAWWKHRTAMIETGIDPERAEELADLIAAGGDTEATDQAVAR
;
A
#
# COMPACT_ATOMS: atom_id res chain seq x y z
N MET A 1 27.77 -8.07 17.02
CA MET A 1 26.89 -6.90 16.79
C MET A 1 26.17 -7.12 15.48
N THR A 2 24.86 -7.29 15.50
CA THR A 2 24.05 -7.43 14.27
C THR A 2 23.46 -6.05 13.97
N THR A 3 23.96 -5.40 12.92
CA THR A 3 23.40 -4.15 12.40
C THR A 3 22.03 -4.44 11.77
N ALA A 4 20.98 -3.79 12.25
CA ALA A 4 19.65 -3.84 11.66
C ALA A 4 19.71 -3.29 10.21
N SER A 5 19.34 -4.11 9.23
CA SER A 5 19.17 -3.67 7.84
C SER A 5 18.04 -2.64 7.78
N PRO A 6 18.19 -1.49 7.09
CA PRO A 6 17.08 -0.57 6.91
C PRO A 6 15.94 -1.34 6.21
N ALA A 7 14.74 -1.27 6.79
CA ALA A 7 13.54 -1.77 6.15
C ALA A 7 13.37 -1.01 4.83
N HIS A 8 13.70 -1.65 3.71
CA HIS A 8 13.38 -1.12 2.40
C HIS A 8 11.85 -1.20 2.25
N THR A 9 11.17 -0.12 2.58
CA THR A 9 9.76 0.07 2.21
C THR A 9 9.72 0.19 0.70
N VAL A 10 9.20 -0.83 0.02
CA VAL A 10 9.12 -0.84 -1.45
C VAL A 10 7.98 0.07 -1.87
N HIS A 11 8.24 0.99 -2.80
CA HIS A 11 7.19 1.90 -3.24
C HIS A 11 6.13 1.08 -4.01
N PRO A 12 4.82 1.33 -3.83
CA PRO A 12 3.76 0.61 -4.54
C PRO A 12 3.94 0.59 -6.07
N ARG A 13 4.56 1.65 -6.63
CA ARG A 13 4.86 1.84 -8.06
C ARG A 13 5.97 0.93 -8.59
N ASP A 14 6.88 0.47 -7.74
CA ASP A 14 8.06 -0.30 -8.17
C ASP A 14 7.68 -1.71 -8.64
N ARG A 15 6.43 -2.13 -8.37
CA ARG A 15 5.91 -3.44 -8.74
C ARG A 15 4.52 -3.30 -9.34
N SER A 16 4.25 -4.12 -10.34
CA SER A 16 2.91 -4.21 -10.93
C SER A 16 1.87 -4.67 -9.89
N PRO A 17 0.58 -4.33 -10.06
CA PRO A 17 -0.48 -4.82 -9.18
C PRO A 17 -0.58 -6.35 -9.18
N MET A 18 -0.20 -7.02 -10.28
CA MET A 18 -0.18 -8.48 -10.36
C MET A 18 0.93 -9.09 -9.50
N THR A 19 2.10 -8.45 -9.45
CA THR A 19 3.22 -8.84 -8.57
C THR A 19 2.82 -8.72 -7.09
N TRP A 20 2.12 -7.65 -6.71
CA TRP A 20 1.61 -7.49 -5.35
C TRP A 20 0.55 -8.53 -4.98
N ARG A 21 -0.41 -8.80 -5.88
CA ARG A 21 -1.41 -9.88 -5.68
C ARG A 21 -0.74 -11.25 -5.55
N GLY A 22 0.26 -11.55 -6.37
CA GLY A 22 1.03 -12.77 -6.28
C GLY A 22 1.76 -12.91 -4.94
N SER A 23 2.35 -11.82 -4.45
CA SER A 23 3.02 -11.78 -3.14
C SER A 23 2.03 -12.06 -2.00
N LEU A 24 0.84 -11.43 -2.04
CA LEU A 24 -0.24 -11.65 -1.07
C LEU A 24 -0.73 -13.10 -1.10
N GLY A 25 -0.96 -13.67 -2.28
CA GLY A 25 -1.35 -15.08 -2.43
C GLY A 25 -0.31 -16.07 -1.93
N ALA A 26 0.98 -15.75 -2.13
CA ALA A 26 2.08 -16.57 -1.61
C ALA A 26 2.16 -16.51 -0.08
N MET A 27 1.91 -15.34 0.54
CA MET A 27 1.82 -15.18 2.00
C MET A 27 0.64 -15.98 2.56
N ALA A 28 -0.55 -15.82 1.98
CA ALA A 28 -1.74 -16.56 2.38
C ALA A 28 -1.54 -18.08 2.31
N SER A 29 -0.88 -18.58 1.26
CA SER A 29 -0.55 -20.01 1.10
C SER A 29 0.38 -20.55 2.20
N ARG A 30 1.18 -19.68 2.83
CA ARG A 30 2.04 -20.03 3.98
C ARG A 30 1.34 -19.85 5.34
N GLY A 31 0.07 -19.45 5.35
CA GLY A 31 -0.66 -19.11 6.57
C GLY A 31 -0.37 -17.71 7.12
N GLU A 32 0.37 -16.88 6.37
CA GLU A 32 0.65 -15.49 6.72
C GLU A 32 -0.53 -14.64 6.25
N VAL A 33 -1.47 -14.36 7.16
CA VAL A 33 -2.72 -13.62 6.89
C VAL A 33 -2.74 -12.22 7.51
N ASP A 34 -1.80 -11.92 8.39
CA ASP A 34 -1.59 -10.61 9.02
C ASP A 34 -0.09 -10.39 9.24
N GLY A 35 0.30 -9.15 9.51
CA GLY A 35 1.66 -8.73 9.76
C GLY A 35 2.13 -7.66 8.77
N PRO A 36 3.34 -7.12 9.00
CA PRO A 36 3.82 -5.93 8.29
C PRO A 36 3.90 -6.14 6.78
N ARG A 37 4.23 -7.35 6.32
CA ARG A 37 4.32 -7.67 4.89
C ARG A 37 2.96 -7.78 4.22
N VAL A 38 1.97 -8.32 4.93
CA VAL A 38 0.58 -8.39 4.45
C VAL A 38 -0.01 -6.98 4.38
N GLN A 39 0.25 -6.15 5.38
CA GLN A 39 -0.17 -4.76 5.43
C GLN A 39 0.49 -3.94 4.29
N GLU A 40 1.79 -4.10 4.05
CA GLU A 40 2.51 -3.48 2.93
C GLU A 40 1.88 -3.86 1.58
N ALA A 41 1.69 -5.17 1.32
CA ALA A 41 1.09 -5.62 0.07
C ALA A 41 -0.35 -5.13 -0.10
N THR A 42 -1.11 -5.05 1.00
CA THR A 42 -2.50 -4.56 0.99
C THR A 42 -2.56 -3.06 0.73
N ALA A 43 -1.70 -2.26 1.38
CA ALA A 43 -1.58 -0.83 1.16
C ALA A 43 -1.16 -0.52 -0.29
N ALA A 44 -0.20 -1.27 -0.84
CA ALA A 44 0.20 -1.13 -2.22
C ALA A 44 -0.96 -1.43 -3.19
N LEU A 45 -1.78 -2.45 -2.92
CA LEU A 45 -2.96 -2.75 -3.73
C LEU A 45 -4.07 -1.69 -3.60
N ALA A 46 -4.24 -1.10 -2.42
CA ALA A 46 -5.14 0.03 -2.23
C ALA A 46 -4.68 1.25 -3.04
N TRP A 47 -3.39 1.56 -3.03
CA TRP A 47 -2.80 2.62 -3.86
C TRP A 47 -3.10 2.41 -5.36
N TRP A 48 -2.89 1.19 -5.87
CA TRP A 48 -3.22 0.85 -7.27
C TRP A 48 -4.70 1.03 -7.58
N LYS A 49 -5.59 0.67 -6.64
CA LYS A 49 -7.04 0.87 -6.78
C LYS A 49 -7.39 2.35 -6.88
N HIS A 50 -6.82 3.20 -6.03
CA HIS A 50 -7.04 4.65 -6.07
C HIS A 50 -6.55 5.26 -7.38
N ARG A 51 -5.32 4.92 -7.79
CA ARG A 51 -4.75 5.37 -9.08
C ARG A 51 -5.67 5.01 -10.25
N THR A 52 -6.11 3.75 -10.34
CA THR A 52 -6.98 3.30 -11.44
C THR A 52 -8.32 4.03 -11.44
N ALA A 53 -8.96 4.17 -10.28
CA ALA A 53 -10.23 4.89 -10.18
C ALA A 53 -10.12 6.34 -10.66
N MET A 54 -9.04 7.03 -10.31
CA MET A 54 -8.79 8.41 -10.77
C MET A 54 -8.61 8.49 -12.29
N ILE A 55 -7.83 7.58 -12.87
CA ILE A 55 -7.64 7.51 -14.33
C ILE A 55 -8.97 7.25 -15.04
N GLU A 56 -9.81 6.36 -14.51
CA GLU A 56 -11.13 6.07 -15.07
C GLU A 56 -12.08 7.29 -15.03
N THR A 57 -11.89 8.21 -14.08
CA THR A 57 -12.61 9.50 -14.04
C THR A 57 -12.03 10.57 -14.97
N GLY A 58 -10.95 10.27 -15.70
CA GLY A 58 -10.31 11.19 -16.65
C GLY A 58 -9.17 12.03 -16.07
N ILE A 59 -8.68 11.70 -14.87
CA ILE A 59 -7.45 12.30 -14.33
C ILE A 59 -6.25 11.72 -15.08
N ASP A 60 -5.32 12.59 -15.46
CA ASP A 60 -4.07 12.19 -16.10
C ASP A 60 -3.29 11.17 -15.24
N PRO A 61 -2.65 10.14 -15.83
CA PRO A 61 -1.95 9.11 -15.07
C PRO A 61 -0.86 9.61 -14.12
N GLU A 62 -0.09 10.63 -14.50
CA GLU A 62 0.97 11.20 -13.65
C GLU A 62 0.34 11.91 -12.45
N ARG A 63 -0.74 12.66 -12.69
CA ARG A 63 -1.48 13.34 -11.63
C ARG A 63 -2.20 12.36 -10.70
N ALA A 64 -2.78 11.28 -11.24
CA ALA A 64 -3.44 10.23 -10.46
C ALA A 64 -2.43 9.51 -9.56
N GLU A 65 -1.20 9.34 -10.03
CA GLU A 65 -0.10 8.80 -9.25
C GLU A 65 0.23 9.68 -8.05
N GLU A 66 0.47 10.98 -8.27
CA GLU A 66 0.73 11.94 -7.19
C GLU A 66 -0.39 11.96 -6.15
N LEU A 67 -1.65 11.99 -6.59
CA LEU A 67 -2.80 11.97 -5.69
C LEU A 67 -2.90 10.66 -4.91
N ALA A 68 -2.55 9.53 -5.53
CA ALA A 68 -2.56 8.23 -4.84
C ALA A 68 -1.48 8.16 -3.76
N ASP A 69 -0.31 8.76 -3.98
CA ASP A 69 0.72 8.89 -2.95
C ASP A 69 0.25 9.75 -1.77
N LEU A 70 -0.44 10.87 -2.06
CA LEU A 70 -1.00 11.74 -1.02
C LEU A 70 -2.08 11.02 -0.19
N ILE A 71 -2.93 10.23 -0.83
CA ILE A 71 -3.94 9.40 -0.13
C ILE A 71 -3.24 8.36 0.74
N ALA A 72 -2.21 7.70 0.22
CA ALA A 72 -1.45 6.70 0.98
C ALA A 72 -0.74 7.32 2.19
N ALA A 73 -0.20 8.54 2.06
CA ALA A 73 0.41 9.28 3.16
C ALA A 73 -0.62 9.81 4.18
N GLY A 74 -1.84 10.16 3.73
CA GLY A 74 -2.91 10.69 4.57
C GLY A 74 -3.67 9.62 5.37
N GLY A 75 -3.75 8.38 4.84
CA GLY A 75 -4.45 7.27 5.48
C GLY A 75 -3.89 6.86 6.85
N ASP A 76 -2.61 7.15 7.13
CA ASP A 76 -2.01 6.93 8.45
C ASP A 76 -2.58 7.89 9.53
N THR A 77 -3.22 8.99 9.12
CA THR A 77 -3.72 10.03 10.04
C THR A 77 -5.12 9.71 10.58
N GLU A 78 -5.98 9.02 9.82
CA GLU A 78 -7.34 8.67 10.29
C GLU A 78 -7.36 7.54 11.35
N ALA A 79 -6.34 6.67 11.37
CA ALA A 79 -6.25 5.60 12.37
C ALA A 79 -5.97 6.12 13.80
N THR A 80 -5.39 7.31 13.94
CA THR A 80 -5.09 7.90 15.25
C THR A 80 -6.23 8.74 15.83
N ASP A 81 -7.14 9.27 14.99
CA ASP A 81 -8.26 10.10 15.45
C ASP A 81 -9.40 9.26 16.08
N GLN A 82 -9.60 8.02 15.63
CA GLN A 82 -10.62 7.12 16.20
C GLN A 82 -10.24 6.57 17.59
N ALA A 83 -8.99 6.67 18.02
CA ALA A 83 -8.52 6.18 19.32
C ALA A 83 -8.75 7.16 20.49
N VAL A 84 -9.11 8.42 20.22
CA VAL A 84 -9.29 9.47 21.25
C VAL A 84 -10.75 9.67 21.66
N ALA A 85 -11.69 8.95 21.01
CA ALA A 85 -13.13 9.10 21.21
C ALA A 85 -13.79 7.93 21.96
N ARG A 86 -13.06 7.18 22.81
CA ARG A 86 -13.60 6.05 23.57
C ARG A 86 -13.32 6.10 25.06
#